data_AF-A0A352LLV0-F1
#
_entry.id   AF-A0A352LLV0-F1
#
_cell.length_a   1.000
_cell.length_b   1.000
_cell.length_c   1.000
_cell.angle_alpha   90.00
_cell.angle_beta   90.00
_cell.angle_gamma   90.00
#
_symmetry.space_group_name_H-M   'P 1'
#
loop_
_entity.id
_entity.type
_entity.pdbx_description
1 polymer ?
#
loop_
_entity_poly.entity_id
_entity_poly.type
_entity_poly.pdbx_seq_one_letter_code
_entity_poly.pdbx_strand_id
1 'polypeptide(L)'
;GVAFNAAREELPRVKLLMPDNTHPTAAGSYLMGSVVYASLYKRDPADAVGFEGGCEKPLPESLRKRLHAIAWKSVRSWYGW
;
A
#
# COMPACT_ATOMS: atom_id res chain seq x y z
N GLY A 1 -4.90 -9.57 -4.07
CA GLY A 1 -5.85 -8.45 -4.25
C GLY A 1 -5.33 -7.51 -5.33
N VAL A 2 -6.20 -6.71 -5.96
CA VAL A 2 -5.85 -5.85 -7.12
C VAL A 2 -4.61 -4.98 -6.86
N ALA A 3 -4.56 -4.30 -5.71
CA ALA A 3 -3.42 -3.47 -5.33
C ALA A 3 -2.12 -4.27 -5.12
N PHE A 4 -2.20 -5.48 -4.56
CA PHE A 4 -1.03 -6.35 -4.40
C PHE A 4 -0.49 -6.83 -5.74
N ASN A 5 -1.36 -7.13 -6.71
CA ASN A 5 -0.93 -7.52 -8.05
C ASN A 5 -0.22 -6.35 -8.75
N ALA A 6 -0.83 -5.16 -8.74
CA ALA A 6 -0.22 -3.95 -9.28
C ALA A 6 1.14 -3.65 -8.62
N ALA A 7 1.24 -3.78 -7.30
CA ALA A 7 2.51 -3.56 -6.60
C ALA A 7 3.59 -4.60 -6.94
N ARG A 8 3.23 -5.85 -7.22
CA ARG A 8 4.19 -6.87 -7.68
C ARG A 8 4.74 -6.57 -9.08
N GLU A 9 3.92 -5.96 -9.94
CA GLU A 9 4.32 -5.55 -11.29
C GLU A 9 5.18 -4.28 -11.26
N GLU A 10 4.75 -3.25 -10.53
CA GLU A 10 5.43 -1.95 -10.46
C GLU A 10 6.68 -1.96 -9.56
N LEU A 11 6.70 -2.81 -8.53
CA LEU A 11 7.77 -2.88 -7.52
C LEU A 11 8.28 -4.32 -7.32
N PRO A 12 8.82 -5.00 -8.36
CA PRO A 12 9.13 -6.43 -8.31
C PRO A 12 10.20 -6.82 -7.28
N ARG A 13 11.01 -5.85 -6.82
CA ARG A 13 12.04 -6.05 -5.78
C ARG A 13 11.50 -5.90 -4.36
N VAL A 14 10.30 -5.36 -4.18
CA VAL A 14 9.68 -5.15 -2.87
C VAL A 14 8.89 -6.39 -2.49
N LYS A 15 9.31 -7.08 -1.42
CA LYS A 15 8.57 -8.21 -0.88
C LYS A 15 7.37 -7.71 -0.08
N LEU A 16 6.16 -8.05 -0.53
CA LEU A 16 4.91 -7.70 0.15
C LEU A 16 4.42 -8.78 1.11
N LEU A 17 4.89 -10.02 0.94
CA LEU A 17 4.56 -11.16 1.79
C LEU A 17 5.81 -11.71 2.46
N MET A 18 5.61 -12.25 3.66
CA MET A 18 6.60 -13.03 4.39
C MET A 18 6.88 -14.35 3.65
N PRO A 19 7.95 -15.10 4.00
CA PRO A 19 8.28 -16.37 3.34
C PRO A 19 7.18 -17.44 3.36
N ASP A 20 6.22 -17.32 4.28
CA ASP A 20 5.02 -18.16 4.36
C ASP A 20 3.97 -17.87 3.28
N ASN A 21 4.15 -16.82 2.48
CA ASN A 21 3.24 -16.35 1.43
C ASN A 21 1.83 -15.99 1.91
N THR A 22 1.62 -15.78 3.21
CA THR A 22 0.31 -15.46 3.79
C THR A 22 0.34 -14.18 4.59
N HIS A 23 1.37 -13.96 5.41
CA HIS A 23 1.47 -12.76 6.22
C HIS A 23 2.07 -11.60 5.41
N PRO A 24 1.54 -10.37 5.55
CA PRO A 24 2.15 -9.21 4.93
C PRO A 24 3.48 -8.84 5.61
N THR A 25 4.44 -8.36 4.81
CA THR A 25 5.62 -7.64 5.34
C THR A 25 5.21 -6.25 5.83
N ALA A 26 6.15 -5.47 6.38
CA ALA A 26 5.90 -4.05 6.66
C ALA A 26 5.37 -3.29 5.44
N ALA A 27 5.93 -3.52 4.24
CA ALA A 27 5.46 -2.92 3.00
C ALA A 27 4.07 -3.45 2.59
N GLY A 28 3.82 -4.75 2.75
CA GLY A 28 2.50 -5.34 2.51
C GLY A 28 1.41 -4.78 3.41
N SER A 29 1.69 -4.66 4.71
CA SER A 29 0.77 -4.11 5.71
C SER A 29 0.52 -2.63 5.46
N TYR A 30 1.56 -1.88 5.06
CA TYR A 30 1.41 -0.49 4.69
C TYR A 30 0.47 -0.33 3.49
N LEU A 31 0.71 -1.09 2.41
CA LEU A 31 -0.18 -1.09 1.23
C LEU A 31 -1.62 -1.48 1.58
N MET A 32 -1.79 -2.50 2.42
CA MET A 32 -3.10 -2.92 2.94
C MET A 32 -3.79 -1.76 3.67
N GLY A 33 -3.10 -1.10 4.60
CA GLY A 33 -3.63 0.05 5.32
C GLY A 33 -4.03 1.20 4.39
N SER A 34 -3.22 1.51 3.39
CA SER A 34 -3.53 2.53 2.38
C SER A 34 -4.78 2.18 1.57
N VAL A 35 -4.96 0.90 1.19
CA VAL A 35 -6.16 0.44 0.48
C VAL A 35 -7.39 0.58 1.38
N VAL A 36 -7.30 0.17 2.65
CA VAL A 36 -8.42 0.30 3.61
C VAL A 36 -8.78 1.77 3.79
N TYR A 37 -7.79 2.65 4.01
CA TYR A 37 -8.00 4.08 4.13
C TYR A 37 -8.72 4.66 2.90
N ALA A 38 -8.18 4.43 1.70
CA ALA A 38 -8.77 4.93 0.46
C ALA A 38 -10.20 4.43 0.25
N SER A 39 -10.47 3.17 0.59
CA SER A 39 -11.79 2.55 0.40
C SER A 39 -12.84 3.12 1.37
N LEU A 40 -12.46 3.39 2.62
CA LEU A 40 -13.37 3.93 3.63
C LEU A 40 -13.62 5.43 3.45
N TYR A 41 -12.57 6.20 3.18
CA TYR A 41 -12.64 7.66 3.18
C TYR A 41 -12.78 8.28 1.79
N LYS A 42 -12.65 7.48 0.72
CA LYS A 42 -12.62 7.97 -0.68
C LYS A 42 -11.62 9.13 -0.87
N ARG A 43 -10.44 8.97 -0.28
CA ARG A 43 -9.36 9.96 -0.26
C ARG A 43 -8.04 9.32 -0.65
N ASP A 44 -7.15 10.13 -1.21
CA ASP A 44 -5.78 9.68 -1.48
C ASP A 44 -5.10 9.36 -0.13
N PRO A 45 -4.56 8.14 0.06
CA PRO A 45 -3.80 7.81 1.26
C PRO A 45 -2.58 8.70 1.49
N ALA A 46 -2.07 9.38 0.46
CA ALA A 46 -1.03 10.39 0.61
C ALA A 46 -1.46 11.61 1.44
N ASP A 47 -2.76 11.88 1.49
CA ASP A 47 -3.34 12.94 2.33
C ASP A 47 -3.62 12.44 3.77
N ALA A 48 -3.53 11.13 4.00
CA ALA A 48 -3.72 10.54 5.32
C ALA A 48 -2.58 10.95 6.27
N VAL A 49 -2.89 10.89 7.57
CA VAL A 49 -1.99 11.20 8.70
C VAL A 49 -0.59 10.63 8.44
N GLY A 50 0.47 11.41 8.76
CA GLY A 50 1.91 11.18 8.51
C GLY A 50 2.51 9.91 9.13
N PHE A 51 1.85 8.78 8.92
CA PHE A 51 2.25 7.45 9.34
C PHE A 51 3.27 6.92 8.34
N GLU A 52 4.50 6.76 8.81
CA GLU A 52 5.62 6.35 7.97
C GLU A 52 5.84 4.83 7.99
N GLY A 53 4.99 4.07 8.67
CA GLY A 53 5.20 2.66 9.00
C GLY A 53 5.35 2.49 10.51
N GLY A 54 5.71 1.29 10.96
CA GLY A 54 5.92 1.03 12.38
C GLY A 54 6.97 1.97 12.99
N CYS A 55 6.74 2.45 14.21
CA CYS A 55 7.52 3.52 14.83
C CYS A 55 9.04 3.30 14.82
N GLU A 56 9.51 2.06 14.94
CA GLU A 56 10.94 1.74 14.99
C GLU A 56 11.57 1.48 13.61
N LYS A 57 10.74 1.27 12.56
CA LYS A 57 11.18 0.90 11.22
C LYS A 57 10.28 1.55 10.17
N PRO A 58 10.39 2.88 9.98
CA PRO A 58 9.64 3.57 8.94
C PRO A 58 10.05 3.05 7.57
N LEU A 59 9.10 3.02 6.65
CA LEU A 59 9.37 2.76 5.25
C LEU A 59 9.98 4.01 4.61
N PRO A 60 10.93 3.83 3.68
CA PRO A 60 11.47 4.94 2.89
C PRO A 60 10.33 5.75 2.24
N GLU A 61 10.44 7.08 2.27
CA GLU A 61 9.42 7.98 1.73
C GLU A 61 9.08 7.67 0.27
N SER A 62 10.10 7.37 -0.55
CA SER A 62 9.93 6.98 -1.95
C SER A 62 9.05 5.74 -2.10
N LEU A 63 9.23 4.73 -1.23
CA LEU A 63 8.42 3.52 -1.24
C LEU A 63 6.99 3.83 -0.79
N ARG A 64 6.81 4.61 0.29
CA ARG A 64 5.47 5.01 0.77
C ARG A 64 4.65 5.71 -0.29
N LYS A 65 5.25 6.70 -0.98
CA LYS A 65 4.60 7.42 -2.08
C LYS A 65 4.13 6.48 -3.20
N ARG A 66 4.94 5.47 -3.55
CA ARG A 66 4.53 4.47 -4.56
C ARG A 66 3.40 3.58 -4.06
N LEU A 67 3.47 3.10 -2.83
CA LEU A 67 2.40 2.27 -2.25
C LEU A 67 1.07 3.04 -2.14
N HIS A 68 1.09 4.33 -1.76
CA HIS A 68 -0.08 5.20 -1.77
C HIS A 68 -0.69 5.35 -3.17
N ALA A 69 0.14 5.66 -4.17
CA ALA A 69 -0.31 5.80 -5.54
C ALA A 69 -0.95 4.50 -6.09
N ILE A 70 -0.33 3.35 -5.82
CA ILE A 70 -0.85 2.04 -6.21
C ILE A 70 -2.20 1.77 -5.52
N ALA A 71 -2.29 2.01 -4.21
CA ALA A 71 -3.53 1.85 -3.46
C ALA A 71 -4.64 2.74 -4.04
N TRP A 72 -4.36 4.03 -4.24
CA TRP A 72 -5.32 5.00 -4.75
C TRP A 72 -5.83 4.63 -6.14
N LYS A 73 -4.92 4.32 -7.07
CA LYS A 73 -5.27 3.86 -8.43
C LYS A 73 -6.10 2.59 -8.40
N SER A 74 -5.74 1.63 -7.54
CA SER A 74 -6.42 0.34 -7.45
C SER A 74 -7.83 0.47 -6.89
N VAL A 75 -8.02 1.26 -5.83
CA VAL A 75 -9.34 1.49 -5.22
C VAL A 75 -10.27 2.21 -6.20
N ARG A 76 -9.80 3.28 -6.84
CA ARG A 76 -10.55 4.00 -7.86
C ARG A 76 -10.95 3.12 -9.04
N SER A 77 -10.00 2.35 -9.56
CA SER A 77 -10.28 1.40 -10.64
C SER A 77 -11.26 0.30 -10.23
N TRP A 78 -11.22 -0.17 -8.97
CA TRP A 78 -12.11 -1.22 -8.47
C TRP A 78 -13.55 -0.73 -8.31
N TYR A 79 -13.74 0.48 -7.78
CA TYR A 79 -15.07 1.04 -7.52
C TYR A 79 -15.63 1.90 -8.65
N GLY A 80 -14.83 2.20 -9.68
CA GLY A 80 -15.28 2.92 -10.88
C GLY A 80 -15.48 4.42 -10.70
N TRP A 81 -14.69 5.07 -9.85
CA TRP A 81 -14.71 6.53 -9.62
C TRP A 81 -13.31 7.13 -9.52
#